data_AF-D1PQF8-F1
#
_entry.id   AF-D1PQF8-F1
#
_cell.length_a   1.000
_cell.length_b   1.000
_cell.length_c   1.000
_cell.angle_alpha   90.00
_cell.angle_beta   90.00
_cell.angle_gamma   90.00
#
_symmetry.space_group_name_H-M   'P 1'
#
loop_
_entity.id
_entity.type
_entity.pdbx_description
1 polymer ?
#
loop_
_entity_poly.entity_id
_entity_poly.type
_entity_poly.pdbx_seq_one_letter_code
_entity_poly.pdbx_strand_id
1 'polypeptide(L)' 'MLDEALTKLDGGDYGMILRAKGIVDGGADGWLEFDMVPGEHEIRPSTPDVTGKLCVIGSKLQEGAIAELFGL' A
#
# COMPACT_ATOMS: atom_id res chain seq x y z
N MET A 1 8.74 -6.68 2.18
CA MET A 1 8.09 -6.99 0.88
C MET A 1 6.70 -6.35 0.86
N LEU A 2 6.09 -6.08 -0.31
CA LEU A 2 4.81 -5.35 -0.39
C LEU A 2 3.71 -5.99 0.48
N ASP A 3 3.62 -7.32 0.49
CA ASP A 3 2.70 -8.10 1.33
C ASP A 3 2.81 -7.78 2.84
N GLU A 4 4.03 -7.64 3.35
CA GLU A 4 4.28 -7.28 4.75
C GLU A 4 3.86 -5.84 5.05
N ALA A 5 4.03 -4.92 4.08
CA ALA A 5 3.58 -3.55 4.24
C ALA A 5 2.05 -3.47 4.31
N LEU A 6 1.33 -4.22 3.47
CA LEU A 6 -0.13 -4.28 3.50
C LEU A 6 -0.65 -4.92 4.79
N THR A 7 0.03 -5.96 5.28
CA THR A 7 -0.30 -6.58 6.58
C THR A 7 -0.11 -5.61 7.76
N LYS A 8 0.98 -4.82 7.75
CA LYS A 8 1.20 -3.77 8.75
C LYS A 8 0.18 -2.65 8.66
N LEU A 9 -0.19 -2.26 7.44
CA LEU A 9 -1.19 -1.24 7.18
C LEU A 9 -2.56 -1.64 7.76
N ASP A 10 -2.90 -2.94 7.74
CA ASP A 10 -4.11 -3.50 8.35
C ASP A 10 -4.05 -3.58 9.89
N GLY A 11 -2.84 -3.62 10.47
CA GLY A 11 -2.62 -3.80 11.91
C GLY A 11 -3.15 -2.68 12.81
N GLY A 12 -3.62 -1.56 12.24
CA GLY A 12 -4.23 -0.44 12.97
C GLY A 12 -3.25 0.61 13.51
N ASP A 13 -1.94 0.33 13.45
CA ASP A 13 -0.88 1.27 13.87
C ASP A 13 -0.84 2.55 13.01
N TYR A 14 -1.42 2.50 11.81
CA TYR A 14 -1.44 3.59 10.83
C TYR A 14 -2.78 4.35 10.78
N GLY A 15 -3.67 4.07 11.74
CA GLY A 15 -5.05 4.57 11.76
C GLY A 15 -6.04 3.49 11.33
N MET A 16 -7.32 3.87 11.28
CA MET A 16 -8.37 2.96 10.84
C MET A 16 -8.44 2.98 9.31
N ILE A 17 -7.85 1.97 8.67
CA ILE A 17 -7.87 1.84 7.22
C ILE A 17 -9.19 1.20 6.78
N LEU A 18 -9.85 1.79 5.77
CA LEU A 18 -11.03 1.23 5.12
C LEU A 18 -10.69 0.65 3.75
N ARG A 19 -9.72 1.24 3.07
CA ARG A 19 -9.16 0.75 1.81
C ARG A 19 -7.79 1.36 1.55
N ALA A 20 -6.89 0.61 0.92
CA ALA A 20 -5.70 1.15 0.28
C ALA A 20 -5.54 0.58 -1.13
N LYS A 21 -5.13 1.43 -2.08
CA LYS A 21 -4.80 1.03 -3.45
C LYS A 21 -3.51 1.69 -3.87
N GLY A 22 -2.72 0.99 -4.67
CA GLY A 22 -1.54 1.61 -5.22
C GLY A 22 -0.87 0.85 -6.35
N ILE A 23 0.01 1.56 -7.04
CA ILE A 23 0.99 1.03 -7.98
C ILE A 23 2.35 1.40 -7.41
N VAL A 24 3.20 0.41 -7.11
CA VAL A 24 4.48 0.61 -6.43
C VAL A 24 5.59 -0.17 -7.12
N ASP A 25 6.82 0.28 -6.94
CA ASP A 25 8.00 -0.42 -7.42
C ASP A 25 8.28 -1.63 -6.51
N GLY A 26 8.11 -2.84 -7.03
CA GLY A 26 8.41 -4.11 -6.37
C GLY A 26 9.87 -4.53 -6.49
N GLY A 27 10.74 -3.70 -7.07
CA GLY A 27 12.15 -4.00 -7.28
C GLY A 27 12.33 -5.13 -8.30
N ALA A 28 12.80 -6.30 -7.84
CA ALA A 28 13.01 -7.45 -8.72
C ALA A 28 11.71 -8.00 -9.34
N ASP A 29 10.57 -7.78 -8.67
CA ASP A 29 9.24 -8.20 -9.16
C ASP A 29 8.64 -7.21 -10.17
N GLY A 30 9.35 -6.11 -10.45
CA GLY A 30 8.87 -5.02 -11.29
C GLY A 30 7.74 -4.23 -10.65
N TRP A 31 6.94 -3.55 -11.46
CA TRP A 31 5.82 -2.75 -10.97
C TRP A 31 4.67 -3.64 -10.51
N LEU A 32 4.17 -3.37 -9.31
CA LEU A 32 3.07 -4.10 -8.69
C LEU A 32 1.90 -3.17 -8.43
N GLU A 33 0.69 -3.64 -8.71
CA GLU A 33 -0.55 -3.01 -8.29
C GLU A 33 -1.16 -3.79 -7.13
N PHE A 34 -1.69 -3.10 -6.14
CA PHE A 34 -2.42 -3.72 -5.04
C PHE A 34 -3.78 -3.06 -4.77
N ASP A 35 -4.66 -3.87 -4.19
CA ASP A 35 -5.93 -3.45 -3.62
C ASP A 35 -6.07 -4.13 -2.26
N MET A 36 -6.28 -3.34 -1.21
CA MET A 36 -6.33 -3.80 0.16
C MET A 36 -7.58 -3.25 0.84
N VAL A 37 -8.25 -4.14 1.57
CA VAL A 37 -9.29 -3.84 2.56
C VAL A 37 -8.90 -4.55 3.86
N PRO A 38 -9.52 -4.22 5.00
CA PRO A 38 -9.19 -4.92 6.24
C PRO A 38 -9.41 -6.44 6.14
N GLY A 39 -8.40 -7.20 6.51
CA GLY A 39 -8.38 -8.66 6.46
C GLY A 39 -8.06 -9.30 5.10
N GLU A 40 -7.92 -8.53 4.02
CA GLU A 40 -7.63 -9.07 2.69
C GLU A 40 -6.90 -8.08 1.78
N HIS A 41 -5.90 -8.56 1.04
CA HIS A 41 -5.28 -7.82 -0.06
C HIS A 41 -4.96 -8.70 -1.26
N GLU A 42 -5.00 -8.08 -2.43
CA GLU A 42 -4.55 -8.65 -3.70
C GLU A 42 -3.33 -7.88 -4.20
N ILE A 43 -2.32 -8.59 -4.69
CA ILE A 43 -1.14 -8.03 -5.35
C ILE A 43 -1.03 -8.66 -6.74
N ARG A 44 -0.86 -7.82 -7.76
CA ARG A 44 -0.75 -8.26 -9.16
C ARG A 44 0.35 -7.49 -9.91
N PRO A 45 0.97 -8.08 -10.93
CA PRO A 45 1.87 -7.34 -11.82
C PRO A 45 1.14 -6.18 -12.51
N SER A 46 1.84 -5.06 -12.68
CA SER A 46 1.32 -3.88 -13.33
C SER A 46 2.19 -3.48 -14.52
N THR A 47 1.64 -2.62 -15.39
CA THR A 47 2.44 -1.99 -16.44
C THR A 47 3.45 -1.03 -15.82
N PRO A 48 4.69 -0.95 -16.34
CA PRO A 48 5.67 -0.01 -15.82
C PRO A 48 5.13 1.42 -15.80
N ASP A 49 5.16 2.04 -14.62
CA ASP A 49 4.84 3.45 -14.44
C ASP A 49 6.16 4.23 -14.25
N VAL A 50 6.12 5.55 -14.44
CA VAL A 50 7.26 6.43 -14.13
C VAL A 50 7.18 6.95 -12.69
N THR A 51 6.02 6.81 -12.05
CA THR A 51 5.79 7.26 -10.68
C THR A 51 4.77 6.34 -10.01
N GLY A 52 5.05 5.96 -8.75
CA GLY A 52 4.11 5.21 -7.94
C GLY A 52 2.85 6.01 -7.62
N LYS A 53 1.77 5.30 -7.31
CA LYS A 53 0.48 5.88 -6.91
C LYS A 53 0.05 5.21 -5.62
N LEU A 54 -0.38 6.00 -4.65
CA LEU A 54 -0.92 5.52 -3.39
C LEU A 54 -2.17 6.31 -3.04
N CYS A 55 -3.25 5.61 -2.71
CA CYS A 55 -4.46 6.18 -2.18
C CYS A 55 -4.90 5.36 -0.97
N VAL A 56 -5.02 6.01 0.18
CA VAL A 56 -5.44 5.38 1.43
C VAL A 56 -6.69 6.11 1.94
N ILE A 57 -7.74 5.36 2.22
CA ILE A 57 -9.01 5.85 2.72
C ILE A 57 -9.19 5.29 4.13
N GLY A 58 -9.46 6.17 5.09
CA GLY A 58 -9.65 5.77 6.48
C GLY A 58 -9.86 6.94 7.42
N SER A 59 -9.72 6.68 8.72
CA SER A 59 -9.90 7.65 9.80
C SER A 59 -8.69 7.68 10.72
N LYS A 60 -8.33 8.89 11.19
CA LYS A 60 -7.14 9.15 12.03
C LYS A 60 -5.85 8.58 11.40
N LEU A 61 -5.70 8.80 10.10
CA LEU A 61 -4.57 8.29 9.33
C LEU A 61 -3.25 8.90 9.81
N GLN A 62 -2.24 8.06 10.00
CA GLN A 62 -0.88 8.49 10.28
C GLN A 62 -0.13 8.72 8.95
N GLU A 63 -0.51 9.78 8.23
CA GLU A 63 -0.08 10.03 6.84
C GLU A 63 1.44 9.94 6.64
N GLY A 64 2.25 10.49 7.56
CA GLY A 64 3.70 10.43 7.49
C GLY A 64 4.26 9.02 7.63
N ALA A 65 3.72 8.22 8.56
CA ALA A 65 4.13 6.83 8.75
C ALA A 65 3.69 5.94 7.58
N ILE A 66 2.52 6.25 6.98
CA ILE A 66 2.04 5.58 5.76
C ILE A 66 2.98 5.90 4.59
N ALA A 67 3.37 7.16 4.40
CA ALA A 67 4.32 7.55 3.36
C ALA A 67 5.65 6.82 3.53
N GLU A 68 6.21 6.80 4.75
CA GLU A 68 7.45 6.08 5.06
C GLU A 68 7.35 4.57 4.78
N LEU A 69 6.20 3.95 5.11
CA LEU A 69 5.95 2.53 4.84
C LEU A 69 6.03 2.18 3.35
N PHE A 70 5.66 3.12 2.46
CA PHE A 70 5.70 2.96 1.01
C PHE A 70 6.88 3.69 0.35
N GLY A 71 7.79 4.28 1.12
CA GLY A 71 8.97 4.99 0.61
C GLY A 71 8.67 6.28 -0.16
N LEU A 72 7.58 6.98 0.20
CA LEU A 72 7.15 8.25 -0.39
C LEU A 72 7.59 9.48 0.43
#